data_AF-A0A4U5LQW7-F1
#
_entry.id   AF-A0A4U5LQW7-F1
#
_cell.length_a   1.000
_cell.length_b   1.000
_cell.length_c   1.000
_cell.angle_alpha   90.00
_cell.angle_beta   90.00
_cell.angle_gamma   90.00
#
_symmetry.space_group_name_H-M   'P 1'
#
loop_
_entity.id
_entity.type
_entity.pdbx_description
1 polymer ?
#
loop_
_entity_poly.entity_id
_entity_poly.type
_entity_poly.pdbx_seq_one_letter_code
_entity_poly.pdbx_strand_id
1 'polypeptide(L)'
;MKNTISGKNRIKFYGYSGHDTTVSALLRVFEAKDNIVGRRFPDYASTVAVELWDSETKGASRYQVKVRYSDNAKAAFRTVTPWVSGCPDEDFCPLEVFEKRSQEFLVKDINERCRVQ
;
A
#
# COMPACT_ATOMS: atom_id res chain seq x y z
N MET A 1 -7.56 0.43 -9.13
CA MET A 1 -6.78 1.39 -9.95
C MET A 1 -7.18 1.39 -11.43
N LYS A 2 -7.63 0.26 -12.01
CA LYS A 2 -8.05 0.14 -13.42
C LYS A 2 -9.06 1.20 -13.92
N ASN A 3 -10.11 1.50 -13.15
CA ASN A 3 -11.10 2.52 -13.54
C ASN A 3 -10.53 3.95 -13.57
N THR A 4 -9.56 4.24 -12.70
CA THR A 4 -8.85 5.52 -12.69
C THR A 4 -7.94 5.62 -13.90
N ILE A 5 -7.18 4.56 -14.20
CA ILE A 5 -6.31 4.44 -15.38
C ILE A 5 -7.12 4.59 -16.68
N SER A 6 -8.28 3.93 -16.77
CA SER A 6 -9.14 4.00 -17.95
C SER A 6 -9.93 5.30 -18.06
N GLY A 7 -9.75 6.26 -17.15
CA GLY A 7 -10.49 7.53 -17.10
C GLY A 7 -11.98 7.42 -16.77
N LYS A 8 -12.49 6.22 -16.47
CA LYS A 8 -13.90 5.98 -16.08
C LYS A 8 -14.21 6.57 -14.72
N ASN A 9 -13.21 6.65 -13.85
CA ASN A 9 -13.31 7.26 -12.54
C ASN A 9 -12.35 8.45 -12.45
N ARG A 10 -12.90 9.62 -12.11
CA ARG A 10 -12.15 10.88 -12.00
C ARG A 10 -11.74 11.21 -10.55
N ILE A 11 -12.14 10.39 -9.56
CA ILE A 11 -11.76 10.58 -8.16
C ILE A 11 -10.23 10.49 -8.04
N LYS A 12 -9.63 11.52 -7.45
CA LYS A 12 -8.17 11.63 -7.27
C LYS A 12 -7.68 11.14 -5.92
N PHE A 13 -8.55 11.09 -4.91
CA PHE A 13 -8.19 10.75 -3.55
C PHE A 13 -9.30 9.96 -2.87
N TYR A 14 -8.89 8.91 -2.16
CA TYR A 14 -9.74 8.15 -1.25
C TYR A 14 -9.14 8.24 0.16
N GLY A 15 -9.91 8.80 1.08
CA GLY A 15 -9.54 8.87 2.50
C GLY A 15 -10.25 7.79 3.28
N TYR A 16 -9.49 6.95 3.97
CA TYR A 16 -10.01 5.94 4.89
C TYR A 16 -9.54 6.30 6.30
N SER A 17 -10.46 6.77 7.15
CA SER A 17 -10.19 6.97 8.57
C SER A 17 -10.39 5.65 9.30
N GLY A 18 -9.40 5.26 10.10
CA GLY A 18 -9.39 3.98 10.80
C GLY A 18 -8.56 4.06 12.08
N HIS A 19 -8.16 2.90 12.58
CA HIS A 19 -7.39 2.77 13.82
C HIS A 19 -5.95 2.34 13.55
N ASP A 20 -5.12 2.44 14.58
CA ASP A 20 -3.77 1.87 14.62
C ASP A 20 -3.73 0.39 14.20
N THR A 21 -4.76 -0.38 14.54
CA THR A 21 -4.95 -1.78 14.11
C THR A 21 -5.18 -1.90 12.61
N THR A 22 -5.94 -0.98 11.99
CA THR A 22 -6.14 -0.91 10.54
C THR A 22 -4.82 -0.65 9.84
N VAL A 23 -4.06 0.35 10.30
CA VAL A 23 -2.74 0.68 9.76
C VAL A 23 -1.77 -0.49 9.95
N SER A 24 -1.73 -1.09 11.15
CA SER A 24 -0.88 -2.23 11.45
C SER A 24 -1.19 -3.45 10.58
N ALA A 25 -2.48 -3.73 10.34
CA ALA A 25 -2.90 -4.83 9.47
C ALA A 25 -2.48 -4.58 8.02
N LEU A 26 -2.65 -3.36 7.52
CA LEU A 26 -2.22 -2.99 6.18
C LEU A 26 -0.70 -3.13 6.01
N LEU A 27 0.08 -2.65 6.99
CA LEU A 27 1.54 -2.79 6.96
C LEU A 27 2.00 -4.26 7.05
N ARG A 28 1.22 -5.15 7.67
CA ARG A 28 1.48 -6.60 7.69
C ARG A 28 1.18 -7.25 6.35
N VAL A 29 0.11 -6.86 5.68
CA VAL A 29 -0.18 -7.28 4.29
C VAL A 29 0.89 -6.76 3.32
N PHE A 30 1.55 -5.66 3.67
CA PHE A 30 2.73 -5.18 2.95
C PHE A 30 4.02 -5.90 3.34
N GLU A 31 3.96 -6.74 4.38
CA GLU A 31 5.10 -7.38 5.01
C GLU A 31 6.20 -6.37 5.41
N ALA A 32 5.80 -5.12 5.64
CA ALA A 32 6.69 -3.98 5.87
C ALA A 32 6.61 -3.46 7.31
N LYS A 33 5.68 -3.99 8.13
CA LYS A 33 5.42 -3.49 9.49
C LYS A 33 6.69 -3.41 10.33
N ASP A 34 7.50 -4.47 10.34
CA ASP A 34 8.66 -4.53 11.22
C ASP A 34 9.76 -3.53 10.80
N ASN A 35 9.88 -3.25 9.50
CA ASN A 35 10.80 -2.23 8.98
C ASN A 35 10.30 -0.80 9.25
N ILE A 36 8.98 -0.58 9.27
CA ILE A 36 8.40 0.78 9.42
C ILE A 36 8.20 1.16 10.88
N VAL A 37 7.56 0.29 11.67
CA VAL A 37 7.15 0.55 13.07
C VAL A 37 7.72 -0.47 14.07
N GLY A 38 8.45 -1.49 13.61
CA GLY A 38 8.99 -2.54 14.47
C GLY A 38 7.91 -3.27 15.25
N ARG A 39 8.19 -3.57 16.52
CA ARG A 39 7.23 -4.23 17.43
C ARG A 39 6.17 -3.29 18.03
N ARG A 40 6.17 -2.00 17.65
CA ARG A 40 5.23 -1.00 18.18
C ARG A 40 3.93 -0.96 17.39
N PHE A 41 2.96 -0.24 17.93
CA PHE A 41 1.78 0.21 17.19
C PHE A 41 2.08 1.55 16.50
N PRO A 42 1.44 1.83 15.35
CA PRO A 42 1.48 3.14 14.71
C PRO A 42 1.02 4.25 15.68
N ASP A 43 1.72 5.38 15.69
CA ASP A 43 1.34 6.51 16.54
C ASP A 43 0.02 7.15 16.08
N TYR A 44 -0.54 8.01 16.93
CA TYR A 44 -1.72 8.81 16.59
C TYR A 44 -1.51 9.63 15.32
N ALA A 45 -2.52 9.61 14.46
CA ALA A 45 -2.51 10.26 13.15
C ALA A 45 -1.40 9.77 12.20
N SER A 46 -0.80 8.60 12.47
CA SER A 46 0.00 7.90 11.47
C SER A 46 -0.82 7.64 10.20
N THR A 47 -0.18 7.77 9.05
CA THR A 47 -0.86 7.70 7.76
C THR A 47 -0.05 6.89 6.77
N VAL A 48 -0.69 5.91 6.12
CA VAL A 48 -0.16 5.21 4.95
C VAL A 48 -0.79 5.84 3.71
N ALA A 49 0.03 6.31 2.78
CA ALA A 49 -0.41 6.76 1.47
C ALA A 49 0.04 5.74 0.41
N VAL A 50 -0.90 5.30 -0.43
CA VAL A 50 -0.62 4.45 -1.60
C VAL A 50 -0.95 5.27 -2.84
N GLU A 51 0.10 5.74 -3.51
CA GLU A 51 -0.01 6.68 -4.62
C GLU A 51 0.14 5.94 -5.96
N LEU A 52 -0.75 6.20 -6.92
CA LEU A 52 -0.64 5.74 -8.29
C LEU A 52 -0.01 6.84 -9.14
N TRP A 53 1.11 6.52 -9.78
CA TRP A 53 1.88 7.41 -10.64
C TRP A 53 1.85 6.93 -12.10
N ASP A 54 1.83 7.87 -13.04
CA ASP A 54 1.99 7.63 -14.48
C ASP A 54 3.40 8.10 -14.86
N SER A 55 4.31 7.16 -15.11
CA SER A 55 5.68 7.46 -15.52
C SER A 55 5.79 7.34 -17.04
N GLU A 56 6.12 8.45 -17.71
CA GLU A 56 6.33 8.48 -19.17
C GLU A 56 7.65 7.82 -19.62
N THR A 57 8.44 7.27 -18.68
CA THR A 57 9.74 6.68 -18.96
C THR A 57 9.61 5.41 -19.81
N LYS A 58 10.10 5.49 -21.06
CA LYS A 58 10.20 4.37 -21.99
C LYS A 58 11.03 3.22 -21.37
N GLY A 59 10.38 2.10 -21.04
CA GLY A 59 11.04 0.86 -20.61
C GLY A 59 10.53 0.27 -19.29
N ALA A 60 9.89 1.07 -18.44
CA ALA A 60 9.20 0.57 -17.23
C ALA A 60 7.69 0.43 -17.49
N SER A 61 6.98 -0.35 -16.66
CA SER A 61 5.52 -0.33 -16.62
C SER A 61 5.04 1.11 -16.45
N ARG A 62 4.21 1.61 -17.38
CA ARG A 62 3.72 3.00 -17.39
C ARG A 62 3.16 3.44 -16.04
N TYR A 63 2.45 2.53 -15.36
CA TYR A 63 1.87 2.81 -14.06
C TYR A 63 2.74 2.23 -12.94
N GLN A 64 2.99 3.08 -11.95
CA GLN A 64 3.86 2.82 -10.81
C GLN A 64 3.13 3.12 -9.51
N VAL A 65 3.47 2.41 -8.46
CA VAL A 65 2.94 2.60 -7.10
C VAL A 65 4.06 3.13 -6.21
N LYS A 66 3.79 4.21 -5.48
CA LYS A 66 4.64 4.70 -4.41
C LYS A 66 3.92 4.56 -3.09
N VAL A 67 4.52 3.83 -2.15
CA VAL A 67 3.97 3.70 -0.80
C VAL A 67 4.74 4.63 0.11
N ARG A 68 4.01 5.44 0.88
CA ARG A 68 4.58 6.40 1.81
C ARG A 68 3.97 6.25 3.18
N TYR A 69 4.73 6.59 4.19
CA TYR A 69 4.29 6.56 5.57
C TYR A 69 4.69 7.83 6.29
N SER A 70 3.77 8.37 7.08
CA SER A 70 4.05 9.39 8.09
C SER A 70 3.76 8.80 9.47
N ASP A 71 4.68 8.99 10.42
CA ASP A 71 4.53 8.46 11.78
C ASP A 71 3.40 9.14 12.53
N ASN A 72 3.15 10.43 12.31
CA ASN A 72 2.13 11.19 13.03
C ASN A 72 1.82 12.53 12.32
N ALA A 73 0.92 13.33 12.90
CA ALA A 73 0.48 14.61 12.34
C ALA A 73 1.58 15.66 12.10
N LYS A 74 2.77 15.49 12.70
CA LYS A 74 3.90 16.43 12.55
C LYS A 74 5.05 15.86 11.71
N ALA A 75 5.08 14.55 11.49
CA ALA A 75 6.12 13.90 10.72
C ALA A 75 5.88 14.08 9.22
N ALA A 76 6.97 14.26 8.46
CA ALA A 76 6.90 14.24 7.01
C ALA A 76 6.72 12.82 6.48
N PHE A 77 6.09 12.68 5.32
CA PHE A 77 5.98 11.40 4.64
C PHE A 77 7.33 10.93 4.10
N ARG A 78 7.77 9.74 4.49
CA ARG A 78 8.91 9.02 3.90
C ARG A 78 8.43 7.96 2.92
N THR A 79 9.23 7.68 1.88
CA THR A 79 8.99 6.54 0.99
C THR A 79 9.27 5.25 1.75
N VAL A 80 8.34 4.29 1.66
CA VAL A 80 8.47 2.96 2.25
C VAL A 80 8.27 1.84 1.22
N THR A 81 8.16 2.20 -0.07
CA THR A 81 8.07 1.25 -1.19
C THR A 81 9.13 0.14 -1.12
N PRO A 82 10.43 0.43 -0.83
CA PRO A 82 11.45 -0.62 -0.76
C PRO A 82 11.21 -1.70 0.29
N TRP A 83 10.45 -1.40 1.34
CA TRP A 83 10.15 -2.34 2.41
C TRP A 83 8.91 -3.18 2.14
N VAL A 84 8.21 -2.89 1.04
CA VAL A 84 7.07 -3.68 0.60
C VAL A 84 7.59 -4.95 -0.07
N SER A 85 7.27 -6.11 0.50
CA SER A 85 7.69 -7.40 -0.05
C SER A 85 7.25 -7.58 -1.51
N GLY A 86 8.16 -8.06 -2.35
CA GLY A 86 7.96 -8.25 -3.79
C GLY A 86 8.11 -7.01 -4.66
N CYS A 87 8.23 -5.81 -4.09
CA CYS A 87 8.60 -4.60 -4.84
C CYS A 87 10.13 -4.48 -4.95
N PRO A 88 10.65 -3.78 -5.98
CA PRO A 88 12.09 -3.50 -6.09
C PRO A 88 12.56 -2.59 -4.95
N ASP A 89 13.87 -2.61 -4.68
CA ASP A 89 14.54 -1.71 -3.73
C ASP A 89 14.69 -0.30 -4.34
N GLU A 90 13.55 0.30 -4.69
CA GLU A 90 13.42 1.59 -5.37
C GLU A 90 12.23 2.37 -4.81
N ASP A 91 12.18 3.66 -5.12
CA ASP A 91 11.11 4.56 -4.68
C ASP A 91 9.72 4.18 -5.25
N PHE A 92 9.70 3.47 -6.38
CA PHE A 92 8.51 3.10 -7.14
C PHE A 92 8.45 1.60 -7.38
N CYS A 93 7.23 1.06 -7.40
CA CYS A 93 6.96 -0.34 -7.68
C CYS A 93 6.02 -0.45 -8.89
N PRO A 94 6.36 -1.23 -9.93
CA PRO A 94 5.47 -1.44 -11.07
C PRO A 94 4.08 -1.89 -10.61
N LEU A 95 3.02 -1.27 -11.13
CA LEU A 95 1.65 -1.57 -10.70
C LEU A 95 1.32 -3.06 -10.80
N GLU A 96 1.74 -3.72 -11.88
CA GLU A 96 1.51 -5.15 -12.10
C GLU A 96 2.20 -6.02 -11.03
N VAL A 97 3.42 -5.64 -10.63
CA VAL A 97 4.16 -6.32 -9.55
C VAL A 97 3.44 -6.13 -8.22
N PHE A 98 3.02 -4.90 -7.92
CA PHE A 98 2.27 -4.57 -6.72
C PHE A 98 0.91 -5.30 -6.64
N GLU A 99 0.17 -5.38 -7.75
CA GLU A 99 -1.11 -6.10 -7.82
C GLU A 99 -0.90 -7.61 -7.66
N LYS A 100 0.12 -8.18 -8.31
CA LYS A 100 0.45 -9.61 -8.25
C LYS A 100 0.81 -10.03 -6.83
N ARG A 101 1.73 -9.31 -6.17
CA ARG A 101 2.13 -9.64 -4.79
C ARG A 101 0.99 -9.45 -3.79
N SER A 102 0.05 -8.54 -4.07
CA SER A 102 -1.10 -8.31 -3.19
C SER A 102 -2.16 -9.42 -3.29
N GLN A 103 -2.18 -10.23 -4.36
CA GLN A 103 -3.22 -11.25 -4.57
C GLN A 103 -3.26 -12.30 -3.46
N GLU A 104 -2.11 -12.65 -2.88
CA GLU A 104 -2.01 -13.67 -1.84
C GLU A 104 -2.82 -13.32 -0.59
N PHE A 105 -2.96 -12.03 -0.29
CA PHE A 105 -3.65 -11.53 0.89
C PHE A 105 -5.12 -11.20 0.64
N LEU A 106 -5.60 -11.32 -0.62
CA LEU A 106 -6.99 -11.07 -0.96
C LEU A 106 -7.83 -12.32 -0.68
N VAL A 107 -8.64 -12.24 0.38
CA VAL A 107 -9.63 -13.27 0.69
C VAL A 107 -10.79 -13.18 -0.29
N LYS A 108 -10.97 -14.24 -1.10
CA LYS A 108 -12.06 -14.33 -2.09
C LYS A 108 -13.41 -14.63 -1.45
N ASP A 109 -13.42 -15.53 -0.45
CA ASP A 109 -14.58 -15.85 0.36
C ASP A 109 -14.18 -15.87 1.83
N ILE A 110 -14.67 -14.88 2.58
CA ILE A 110 -14.36 -14.72 4.00
C ILE A 110 -15.05 -15.79 4.85
N ASN A 111 -16.23 -16.26 4.46
CA ASN A 111 -16.97 -17.26 5.21
C ASN A 111 -16.28 -18.62 5.07
N GLU A 112 -15.86 -18.98 3.86
CA GLU A 112 -15.07 -20.19 3.64
C GLU A 112 -13.76 -20.15 4.43
N ARG A 113 -13.03 -19.03 4.35
CA ARG A 113 -11.69 -18.93 4.96
C ARG A 113 -11.71 -18.87 6.49
N CYS A 114 -12.81 -18.40 7.08
CA CYS A 114 -13.00 -18.32 8.52
C CYS A 114 -13.85 -19.46 9.10
N ARG A 115 -14.20 -20.50 8.31
CA ARG A 115 -14.83 -21.71 8.88
C ARG A 115 -13.89 -22.34 9.88
N VAL A 116 -14.32 -22.39 11.13
CA VAL A 116 -13.64 -23.11 12.21
C VAL A 116 -13.57 -24.58 11.80
N GLN A 117 -12.35 -25.11 11.68
CA GLN A 117 -12.12 -26.55 11.52
C GLN A 117 -12.32 -27.27 12.85
#